data_AF-V9GIV7-F1
#
_entry.id   AF-V9GIV7-F1
#
_cell.length_a   1.000
_cell.length_b   1.000
_cell.length_c   1.000
_cell.angle_alpha   90.00
_cell.angle_beta   90.00
_cell.angle_gamma   90.00
#
_symmetry.space_group_name_H-M   'P 1'
#
loop_
_entity.id
_entity.type
_entity.pdbx_description
1 polymer ?
#
loop_
_entity_poly.entity_id
_entity_poly.type
_entity_poly.pdbx_seq_one_letter_code
_entity_poly.pdbx_strand_id
1 'polypeptide(L)' 'MRCVGTNKDTVYEAMKQLLSNRQVYESMSSASNPFGDGMASRQIVSAITGFFQEGAG' A
#
# COMPACT_ATOMS: atom_id res chain seq x y z
N MET A 1 6.91 0.59 -1.62
CA MET A 1 6.67 -0.56 -2.54
C MET A 1 7.68 -0.47 -3.69
N ARG A 2 8.24 -1.58 -4.17
CA ARG A 2 9.20 -1.60 -5.29
C ARG A 2 8.73 -2.60 -6.35
N CYS A 3 8.44 -2.14 -7.57
CA CYS A 3 8.13 -3.01 -8.72
C CYS A 3 9.43 -3.40 -9.42
N VAL A 4 9.69 -4.70 -9.51
CA VAL A 4 10.92 -5.25 -10.12
C VAL A 4 10.68 -5.93 -11.48
N GLY A 5 9.44 -5.86 -12.00
CA GLY A 5 9.05 -6.49 -13.26
C GLY A 5 8.96 -8.01 -13.17
N THR A 6 8.93 -8.69 -14.33
CA THR A 6 8.73 -10.15 -14.45
C THR A 6 9.95 -10.89 -15.01
N ASN A 7 11.06 -10.20 -15.26
CA ASN A 7 12.30 -10.83 -15.71
C ASN A 7 12.88 -11.69 -14.57
N LYS A 8 13.13 -12.98 -14.84
CA LYS A 8 13.57 -13.97 -13.87
C LYS A 8 14.83 -13.54 -13.10
N ASP A 9 15.84 -13.04 -13.81
CA ASP A 9 17.13 -12.68 -13.19
C ASP A 9 16.96 -11.46 -12.28
N THR A 10 16.13 -10.50 -12.71
CA THR A 10 15.82 -9.32 -11.90
C THR A 10 15.04 -9.67 -10.64
N VAL A 11 14.07 -10.59 -10.74
CA VAL A 11 13.29 -11.07 -9.58
C VAL A 11 14.19 -11.85 -8.61
N TYR A 12 15.07 -12.70 -9.12
CA TYR A 12 15.99 -13.49 -8.29
C TYR A 12 16.93 -12.59 -7.48
N GLU A 13 17.57 -11.62 -8.12
CA GLU A 13 18.49 -10.71 -7.43
C GLU A 13 17.74 -9.79 -6.44
N ALA A 14 16.54 -9.32 -6.78
CA ALA A 14 15.72 -8.54 -5.86
C ALA A 14 15.33 -9.34 -4.61
N MET A 15 14.94 -10.60 -4.76
CA MET A 15 14.65 -11.49 -3.62
C MET A 15 15.91 -11.76 -2.79
N LYS A 16 17.04 -12.05 -3.44
CA LYS A 16 18.30 -12.30 -2.76
C LYS A 16 18.74 -11.09 -1.93
N GLN A 17 18.63 -9.88 -2.48
CA GLN A 17 18.90 -8.64 -1.75
C GLN A 17 17.98 -8.47 -0.53
N LEU A 18 16.68 -8.75 -0.68
CA LEU A 18 15.71 -8.67 0.42
C LEU A 18 16.03 -9.66 1.56
N LEU A 19 16.42 -10.89 1.22
CA LEU A 19 16.70 -11.94 2.21
C LEU A 19 18.07 -11.81 2.88
N SER A 20 19.05 -11.22 2.18
CA SER A 20 20.42 -11.10 2.68
C SER A 20 20.72 -9.74 3.33
N ASN A 21 19.91 -8.71 3.06
CA ASN A 21 20.12 -7.37 3.60
C ASN A 21 18.95 -6.94 4.49
N ARG A 22 19.18 -7.04 5.81
CA ARG A 22 18.22 -6.67 6.84
C ARG A 22 17.76 -5.20 6.75
N GLN A 23 18.67 -4.29 6.42
CA GLN A 23 18.34 -2.86 6.31
C GLN A 23 17.38 -2.58 5.15
N VAL A 24 17.58 -3.27 4.02
CA VAL A 24 16.66 -3.20 2.87
C VAL A 24 15.29 -3.74 3.26
N TYR A 25 15.22 -4.88 3.94
CA TYR A 25 13.96 -5.44 4.42
C TYR A 25 13.22 -4.47 5.35
N GLU A 26 13.90 -3.93 6.37
CA GLU A 26 13.29 -3.02 7.34
C GLU A 26 12.76 -1.73 6.69
N SER A 27 13.49 -1.17 5.71
CA SER A 27 13.04 -0.01 4.95
C SER A 27 11.77 -0.27 4.13
N MET A 28 11.61 -1.51 3.64
CA MET A 28 10.46 -1.91 2.85
C MET A 28 9.26 -2.30 3.72
N SER A 29 9.48 -2.94 4.87
CA SER A 29 8.41 -3.38 5.78
C SER A 29 7.80 -2.23 6.59
N SER A 30 8.59 -1.20 6.89
CA SER A 30 8.14 0.00 7.60
C SER A 30 7.53 1.06 6.67
N ALA A 31 7.61 0.86 5.35
CA ALA A 31 7.02 1.78 4.40
C ALA A 31 5.49 1.81 4.59
N SER A 32 4.97 3.00 4.90
CA SER A 32 3.53 3.21 5.04
C SER A 32 2.81 2.73 3.78
N ASN A 33 1.69 2.02 3.96
CA ASN A 33 0.92 1.50 2.84
C ASN A 33 0.31 2.68 2.06
N PRO A 34 0.76 2.96 0.81
CA PRO A 34 0.22 4.08 0.03
C PRO A 34 -1.25 3.87 -0.36
N PHE A 35 -1.77 2.65 -0.24
CA PHE A 35 -3.13 2.28 -0.64
C PHE A 35 -4.17 2.45 0.48
N GLY A 36 -3.76 2.85 1.69
CA GLY A 36 -4.72 3.22 2.71
C GLY A 36 -4.20 3.08 4.13
N ASP A 37 -4.89 3.79 5.00
CA ASP A 37 -4.75 3.82 6.45
C ASP A 37 -5.65 2.78 7.16
N GLY A 38 -6.35 1.94 6.39
CA GLY A 38 -7.32 0.96 6.90
C GLY A 38 -8.70 1.54 7.21
N MET A 39 -8.96 2.81 6.89
CA MET A 39 -10.25 3.46 7.16
C MET A 39 -11.13 3.68 5.93
N ALA A 40 -10.75 3.13 4.78
CA ALA A 40 -11.44 3.32 3.50
C ALA A 40 -12.96 3.08 3.60
N SER A 41 -13.40 1.97 4.20
CA SER A 41 -14.84 1.67 4.35
C SER A 41 -15.58 2.75 5.15
N ARG A 42 -14.98 3.25 6.24
CA ARG A 42 -15.57 4.33 7.05
C ARG A 42 -15.66 5.64 6.27
N GLN A 43 -14.60 5.99 5.54
CA GLN A 43 -14.55 7.20 4.71
C GLN A 43 -15.63 7.16 3.61
N ILE A 44 -15.79 6.00 2.94
CA ILE A 44 -16.82 5.81 1.90
C ILE A 44 -18.23 5.97 2.49
N VAL A 45 -18.54 5.30 3.60
CA VAL A 45 -19.85 5.42 4.26
C VAL A 45 -20.12 6.87 4.70
N SER A 46 -19.11 7.56 5.23
CA SER A 46 -19.23 8.97 5.62
C SER A 46 -19.53 9.87 4.42
N ALA A 47 -18.86 9.66 3.29
CA ALA A 47 -19.07 10.44 2.07
C ALA A 47 -20.48 10.24 1.51
N ILE A 48 -20.96 8.98 1.46
CA ILE A 48 -22.31 8.65 1.00
C ILE A 48 -23.35 9.28 1.93
N THR A 49 -23.19 9.13 3.25
CA THR A 49 -24.15 9.65 4.22
C THR A 49 -24.22 11.18 4.17
N GLY A 50 -23.07 11.86 4.08
CA GLY A 50 -23.00 13.32 3.97
C GLY A 50 -23.73 13.84 2.73
N PHE A 51 -23.52 13.20 1.58
CA PHE A 51 -24.20 13.59 0.33
C PHE A 51 -25.73 13.54 0.44
N PHE A 52 -26.30 12.50 1.06
CA PHE A 52 -27.75 12.38 1.24
C PHE A 52 -28.32 13.23 2.36
N GLN A 53 -27.50 13.68 3.32
CA GLN A 53 -27.92 14.62 4.36
C GLN A 53 -27.94 16.07 3.86
N GLU A 54 -27.00 16.46 2.99
CA GLU A 54 -26.96 17.80 2.39
C GLU A 54 -28.00 17.99 1.27
N GLY A 55 -28.40 16.93 0.57
CA GLY A 55 -29.46 16.97 -0.45
C GLY A 55 -30.90 16.90 0.09
N ALA A 56 -31.08 16.77 1.40
CA ALA A 56 -32.38 16.70 2.07
C ALA A 56 -32.80 18.02 2.75
N GLY A 57 -32.06 19.11 2.48
CA GLY A 57 -32.36 20.48 2.92
C GLY A 57 -33.04 21.32 1.84
#